data_AF-A0A194AJM7-F1
#
_entry.id   AF-A0A194AJM7-F1
#
_cell.length_a   1.000
_cell.length_b   1.000
_cell.length_c   1.000
_cell.angle_alpha   90.00
_cell.angle_beta   90.00
_cell.angle_gamma   90.00
#
_symmetry.space_group_name_H-M   'P 1'
#
loop_
_entity.id
_entity.type
_entity.pdbx_description
1 polymer ?
#
loop_
_entity_poly.entity_id
_entity_poly.type
_entity_poly.pdbx_seq_one_letter_code
_entity_poly.pdbx_strand_id
1 'polypeptide(L)'
;MKKAVWCLVVLLVVMTPLVWADGLQVVIGVIQEKENNAITVNGHIYYPVNENMTLEEFSVGDKVKILYGSNPSGQRYYHAIVKPEESLPTMEVVPPA
;
A
#
# COMPACT_ATOMS: atom_id res chain seq x y z
N MET A 1 32.21 7.57 47.79
CA MET A 1 33.02 7.70 46.56
C MET A 1 32.15 7.35 45.35
N LYS A 2 32.17 8.25 44.37
CA LYS A 2 31.70 8.24 42.97
C LYS A 2 30.67 7.19 42.51
N LYS A 3 29.52 7.76 42.09
CA LYS A 3 28.49 7.20 41.21
C LYS A 3 29.10 6.70 39.89
N ALA A 4 28.61 5.58 39.38
CA ALA A 4 28.62 5.28 37.96
C ALA A 4 27.25 4.71 37.59
N VAL A 5 26.34 5.62 37.26
CA VAL A 5 25.08 5.32 36.58
C VAL A 5 25.48 4.97 35.14
N TRP A 6 25.38 3.71 34.77
CA TRP A 6 25.50 3.30 33.38
C TRP A 6 24.11 3.29 32.77
N CYS A 7 23.71 4.45 32.22
CA CYS A 7 22.62 4.53 31.26
C CYS A 7 23.06 3.80 29.98
N LEU A 8 22.79 2.51 29.89
CA LEU A 8 22.81 1.81 28.62
C LEU A 8 21.38 1.81 28.06
N VAL A 9 20.97 2.96 27.52
CA VAL A 9 19.82 3.00 26.62
C VAL A 9 20.30 2.41 25.30
N VAL A 10 20.27 1.07 25.20
CA VAL A 10 20.29 0.43 23.90
C VAL A 10 18.92 0.71 23.31
N LEU A 11 18.87 1.78 22.51
CA LEU A 11 17.76 2.05 21.60
C LEU A 11 17.80 0.91 20.56
N LEU A 12 17.19 -0.23 20.91
CA LEU A 12 16.84 -1.26 19.95
C LEU A 12 15.77 -0.60 19.08
N VAL A 13 16.23 0.03 18.00
CA VAL A 13 15.40 0.33 16.84
C VAL A 13 14.84 -1.02 16.43
N VAL A 14 13.62 -1.27 16.87
CA VAL A 14 12.82 -2.38 16.40
C VAL A 14 12.74 -2.13 14.90
N MET A 15 13.54 -2.85 14.13
CA MET A 15 13.23 -3.15 12.74
C MET A 15 11.93 -3.96 12.80
N THR A 16 10.82 -3.28 13.05
CA THR A 16 9.53 -3.87 12.75
C THR A 16 9.59 -4.07 11.25
N PRO A 17 9.50 -5.31 10.73
CA PRO A 17 9.02 -5.45 9.37
C PRO A 17 7.74 -4.60 9.34
N LEU A 18 7.57 -3.81 8.29
CA LEU A 18 6.34 -3.09 8.04
C LEU A 18 5.22 -4.14 8.17
N VAL A 19 4.61 -4.26 9.35
CA VAL A 19 3.52 -5.20 9.59
C VAL A 19 2.33 -4.39 9.17
N TRP A 20 1.92 -4.63 7.94
CA TRP A 20 0.69 -4.09 7.39
C TRP A 20 -0.42 -4.55 8.33
N ALA A 21 -1.06 -3.59 9.00
CA ALA A 21 -1.86 -3.85 10.19
C ALA A 21 -3.14 -4.66 9.88
N ASP A 22 -3.48 -4.77 8.60
CA ASP A 22 -4.57 -5.57 8.07
C ASP A 22 -4.09 -6.17 6.75
N GLY A 23 -4.43 -7.43 6.48
CA GLY A 23 -4.05 -8.11 5.24
C GLY A 23 -4.48 -7.35 3.98
N LEU A 24 -3.98 -7.78 2.81
CA LEU A 24 -4.33 -7.17 1.54
C LEU A 24 -5.84 -7.20 1.28
N GLN A 25 -6.41 -6.05 0.95
CA GLN A 25 -7.81 -5.84 0.66
C GLN A 25 -8.00 -5.42 -0.80
N VAL A 26 -9.19 -5.68 -1.32
CA VAL A 26 -9.58 -5.31 -2.69
C VAL A 26 -10.74 -4.34 -2.62
N VAL A 27 -10.63 -3.22 -3.33
CA VAL A 27 -11.76 -2.31 -3.56
C VAL A 27 -11.98 -2.15 -5.06
N ILE A 28 -13.25 -2.05 -5.45
CA ILE A 28 -13.66 -1.68 -6.80
C ILE A 28 -14.38 -0.35 -6.69
N GLY A 29 -14.00 0.62 -7.52
CA GLY A 29 -14.60 1.94 -7.48
C GLY A 29 -14.25 2.76 -8.70
N VAL A 30 -14.57 4.04 -8.65
CA VAL A 30 -14.27 5.02 -9.69
C VAL A 30 -13.30 6.05 -9.11
N ILE A 31 -12.29 6.44 -9.90
CA ILE A 31 -11.37 7.51 -9.52
C ILE A 31 -12.15 8.82 -9.48
N GLN A 32 -12.26 9.41 -8.30
CA GLN A 32 -12.92 10.70 -8.06
C GLN A 32 -11.94 11.86 -8.21
N GLU A 33 -10.71 11.67 -7.71
CA GLU A 33 -9.64 12.66 -7.77
C GLU A 33 -8.31 11.94 -8.05
N LYS A 34 -7.39 12.63 -8.76
CA LYS A 34 -6.04 12.16 -9.04
C LYS A 34 -5.06 13.30 -8.81
N GLU A 35 -4.11 13.06 -7.93
CA GLU A 35 -2.95 13.90 -7.69
C GLU A 35 -1.69 13.17 -8.15
N ASN A 36 -0.55 13.86 -8.21
CA ASN A 36 0.71 13.28 -8.72
C ASN A 36 1.07 11.94 -8.06
N ASN A 37 0.77 11.75 -6.77
CA ASN A 37 1.11 10.55 -6.00
C ASN A 37 -0.08 9.98 -5.20
N ALA A 38 -1.32 10.26 -5.59
CA ALA A 38 -2.48 9.72 -4.88
C ALA A 38 -3.72 9.67 -5.77
N ILE A 39 -4.62 8.74 -5.44
CA ILE A 39 -5.98 8.70 -6.00
C ILE A 39 -7.02 8.64 -4.90
N THR A 40 -8.15 9.28 -5.13
CA THR A 40 -9.34 9.18 -4.28
C THR A 40 -10.35 8.25 -4.93
N VAL A 41 -10.71 7.17 -4.24
CA VAL A 41 -11.73 6.21 -4.67
C VAL A 41 -12.68 5.93 -3.50
N ASN A 42 -13.98 6.04 -3.74
CA ASN A 42 -15.03 5.86 -2.72
C ASN A 42 -14.83 6.72 -1.46
N GLY A 43 -14.30 7.94 -1.60
CA GLY A 43 -13.99 8.84 -0.48
C GLY A 43 -12.76 8.44 0.34
N HIS A 44 -11.95 7.51 -0.16
CA HIS A 44 -10.69 7.11 0.46
C HIS A 44 -9.51 7.45 -0.42
N ILE A 45 -8.44 7.98 0.19
CA ILE A 45 -7.20 8.34 -0.48
C ILE A 45 -6.25 7.15 -0.42
N TYR A 46 -5.64 6.81 -1.57
CA TYR A 46 -4.69 5.73 -1.71
C TYR A 46 -3.36 6.27 -2.26
N TYR A 47 -2.26 5.87 -1.62
CA TYR A 47 -0.90 6.26 -1.97
C TYR A 47 -0.11 5.08 -2.56
N PRO A 48 0.87 5.32 -3.45
CA PRO A 48 1.74 4.26 -3.95
C PRO A 48 2.59 3.68 -2.83
N VAL A 49 2.82 2.36 -2.87
CA VAL A 49 3.75 1.70 -1.96
C VAL A 49 5.21 2.02 -2.30
N ASN A 50 5.50 2.30 -3.56
CA ASN A 50 6.85 2.65 -4.04
C ASN A 50 6.80 3.60 -5.25
N GLU A 51 7.92 4.26 -5.53
CA GLU A 51 8.05 5.28 -6.59
C GLU A 51 7.88 4.74 -8.03
N ASN A 52 7.98 3.43 -8.24
CA ASN A 52 7.83 2.82 -9.56
C ASN A 52 6.35 2.61 -9.96
N MET A 53 5.41 2.84 -9.03
CA MET A 53 3.98 2.73 -9.30
C MET A 53 3.43 4.03 -9.84
N THR A 54 3.24 4.09 -11.16
CA THR A 54 2.67 5.26 -11.84
C THR A 54 1.15 5.22 -11.92
N LEU A 55 0.53 6.40 -11.89
CA LEU A 55 -0.89 6.61 -12.13
C LEU A 55 -1.16 7.18 -13.53
N GLU A 56 -0.15 7.30 -14.39
CA GLU A 56 -0.23 7.98 -15.70
C GLU A 56 -1.35 7.44 -16.60
N GLU A 57 -1.56 6.12 -16.61
CA GLU A 57 -2.55 5.44 -17.44
C GLU A 57 -4.00 5.54 -16.94
N PHE A 58 -4.19 6.05 -15.72
CA PHE A 58 -5.48 6.19 -15.07
C PHE A 58 -5.95 7.64 -15.09
N SER A 59 -7.24 7.84 -15.36
CA SER A 59 -7.90 9.15 -15.38
C SER A 59 -9.01 9.24 -14.35
N VAL A 60 -9.37 10.46 -13.94
CA VAL A 60 -10.59 10.71 -13.18
C VAL A 60 -11.79 10.19 -13.99
N GLY A 61 -12.67 9.44 -13.35
CA GLY A 61 -13.78 8.74 -14.00
C GLY A 61 -13.47 7.29 -14.39
N ASP A 62 -12.20 6.84 -14.37
CA ASP A 62 -11.88 5.45 -14.64
C ASP A 62 -12.41 4.55 -13.52
N LYS A 63 -13.07 3.47 -13.91
CA LYS A 63 -13.38 2.37 -13.01
C LYS A 63 -12.10 1.57 -12.78
N VAL A 64 -11.78 1.30 -11.53
CA VAL A 64 -10.54 0.61 -11.12
C VAL A 64 -10.82 -0.46 -10.08
N LYS A 65 -9.94 -1.47 -10.06
CA LYS A 65 -9.80 -2.45 -8.98
C LYS A 65 -8.45 -2.20 -8.30
N ILE A 66 -8.49 -1.89 -7.01
CA ILE A 66 -7.30 -1.55 -6.22
C ILE A 66 -7.05 -2.67 -5.22
N LEU A 67 -5.87 -3.26 -5.29
CA LEU A 67 -5.31 -4.09 -4.23
C LEU A 67 -4.55 -3.17 -3.28
N TYR A 68 -4.95 -3.09 -2.01
CA TYR A 68 -4.36 -2.17 -1.05
C TYR A 68 -4.19 -2.81 0.32
N GLY A 69 -3.43 -2.14 1.18
CA GLY A 69 -3.43 -2.40 2.61
C GLY A 69 -3.18 -1.11 3.37
N SER A 70 -3.08 -1.22 4.70
CA SER A 70 -3.02 -0.04 5.57
C SER A 70 -1.82 -0.10 6.51
N ASN A 71 -1.21 1.05 6.77
CA ASN A 71 -0.21 1.17 7.83
C ASN A 71 -0.90 1.31 9.21
N PRO A 72 -0.14 1.22 10.32
CA PRO A 72 -0.69 1.38 11.67
C PRO A 72 -1.37 2.73 11.94
N SER A 73 -1.07 3.75 11.14
CA SER A 73 -1.72 5.07 11.21
C SER A 73 -3.04 5.14 10.42
N GLY A 74 -3.47 4.04 9.79
CA GLY A 74 -4.70 3.95 9.00
C GLY A 74 -4.59 4.52 7.58
N GLN A 75 -3.39 4.89 7.13
CA GLN A 75 -3.17 5.34 5.75
C GLN A 75 -3.19 4.14 4.80
N ARG A 76 -3.92 4.27 3.70
CA ARG A 76 -4.09 3.21 2.70
C ARG A 76 -3.05 3.36 1.60
N TYR A 77 -2.39 2.26 1.27
CA TYR A 77 -1.41 2.17 0.20
C TYR A 77 -1.82 1.10 -0.79
N TYR A 78 -1.77 1.41 -2.08
CA TYR A 78 -2.10 0.45 -3.13
C TYR A 78 -0.85 -0.33 -3.58
N HIS A 79 -1.00 -1.65 -3.68
CA HIS A 79 -0.05 -2.58 -4.29
C HIS A 79 -0.28 -2.77 -5.79
N ALA A 80 -1.50 -2.55 -6.27
CA ALA A 80 -1.83 -2.64 -7.67
C ALA A 80 -3.12 -1.88 -7.93
N ILE A 81 -3.19 -1.25 -9.09
CA ILE A 81 -4.41 -0.66 -9.63
C ILE A 81 -4.54 -1.26 -11.03
N VAL A 82 -5.70 -1.80 -11.36
CA VAL A 82 -5.98 -2.33 -12.70
C VAL A 82 -7.35 -1.85 -13.15
N LYS A 83 -7.53 -1.68 -14.47
CA LYS A 83 -8.87 -1.48 -15.02
C LYS A 83 -9.63 -2.80 -14.90
N PRO A 84 -10.91 -2.83 -14.46
CA PRO A 84 -11.65 -4.07 -14.22
C PRO A 84 -11.83 -4.94 -15.48
N GLU A 85 -11.72 -4.33 -16.66
CA GLU A 85 -11.78 -5.02 -17.95
C GLU A 85 -10.46 -5.75 -18.27
N GLU A 86 -9.36 -5.31 -17.65
CA GLU A 86 -8.13 -6.09 -17.58
C GLU A 86 -8.27 -7.07 -16.41
N SER A 87 -8.60 -8.32 -16.73
CA SER A 87 -8.49 -9.41 -15.78
C SER A 87 -7.11 -9.37 -15.13
N LEU A 88 -7.06 -9.34 -13.79
CA LEU A 88 -5.81 -9.53 -13.03
C LEU A 88 -5.06 -10.70 -13.66
N PRO A 89 -3.72 -10.63 -13.84
CA PRO A 89 -2.98 -11.76 -14.36
C PRO A 89 -3.31 -12.97 -13.49
N THR A 90 -4.00 -13.94 -14.07
CA THR A 90 -4.16 -15.25 -13.47
C THR A 90 -2.74 -15.78 -13.35
N MET A 91 -2.21 -15.76 -12.13
CA MET A 91 -0.97 -16.45 -11.82
C MET A 91 -1.26 -17.93 -12.10
N GLU A 92 -0.86 -18.38 -13.29
CA GLU A 92 -0.94 -19.79 -13.65
C GLU A 92 0.01 -20.53 -12.70
N VAL A 93 -0.58 -21.16 -11.69
CA VAL A 93 0.15 -22.10 -10.84
C VAL A 93 0.51 -23.27 -11.74
N VAL A 94 1.73 -23.27 -12.29
CA VAL A 94 2.28 -24.43 -12.98
C VAL A 94 2.47 -25.51 -11.91
N PRO A 95 1.73 -26.62 -11.96
CA PRO A 95 1.99 -27.73 -11.04
C PRO A 95 3.40 -28.29 -11.33
N PRO A 96 4.17 -28.65 -10.30
CA PRO A 96 5.48 -29.26 -10.51
C PRO A 96 5.32 -30.58 -11.29
N ALA A 97 6.20 -30.76 -12.27
CA ALA A 97 6.32 -31.97 -13.10
C ALA A 97 6.86 -33.17 -12.32
#